data_AF-A0A9E2JY05-F1
#
_entry.id   AF-A0A9E2JY05-F1
#
_cell.length_a   1.000
_cell.length_b   1.000
_cell.length_c   1.000
_cell.angle_alpha   90.00
_cell.angle_beta   90.00
_cell.angle_gamma   90.00
#
_symmetry.space_group_name_H-M   'P 1'
#
loop_
_entity.id
_entity.type
_entity.pdbx_description
1 polymer ?
#
loop_
_entity_poly.entity_id
_entity_poly.type
_entity_poly.pdbx_seq_one_letter_code
_entity_poly.pdbx_strand_id
1 'polypeptide(L)'
;AQAFAAEAGIPVLAAIPANEDIRRKSASYEIIGKPDGVWGSLFAGLAEQVAIAPPLRPKPLTQDALLGLFDSDTVGRDVVLEPASSADMLGHVPEAKPSFEVVYEEV
;
A
#
# COMPACT_ATOMS: atom_id res chain seq x y z
N ALA A 1 8.78 -1.60 -3.25
CA ALA A 1 9.23 -0.31 -3.84
C ALA A 1 9.45 -0.36 -5.35
N GLN A 2 9.42 -1.55 -5.95
CA GLN A 2 9.71 -1.79 -7.37
C GLN A 2 8.71 -1.08 -8.29
N ALA A 3 7.40 -1.13 -7.96
CA ALA A 3 6.36 -0.45 -8.73
C ALA A 3 6.58 1.08 -8.79
N PHE A 4 6.94 1.69 -7.66
CA PHE A 4 7.28 3.12 -7.62
C PHE A 4 8.50 3.44 -8.48
N ALA A 5 9.57 2.65 -8.38
CA ALA A 5 10.79 2.88 -9.16
C ALA A 5 10.52 2.80 -10.67
N ALA A 6 9.71 1.84 -11.11
CA ALA A 6 9.27 1.72 -12.50
C ALA A 6 8.45 2.94 -12.96
N GLU A 7 7.45 3.35 -12.19
CA GLU A 7 6.56 4.46 -12.56
C GLU A 7 7.26 5.83 -12.51
N ALA A 8 8.17 6.03 -11.55
CA ALA A 8 8.99 7.24 -11.43
C ALA A 8 10.18 7.29 -12.41
N GLY A 9 10.47 6.17 -13.10
CA GLY A 9 11.56 6.06 -14.08
C GLY A 9 12.96 6.06 -13.45
N ILE A 10 13.11 5.47 -12.26
CA ILE A 10 14.38 5.40 -11.53
C ILE A 10 14.85 3.94 -11.34
N PRO A 11 16.16 3.68 -11.35
CA PRO A 11 16.69 2.34 -11.14
C PRO A 11 16.63 1.94 -9.66
N VAL A 12 16.44 0.64 -9.41
CA VAL A 12 16.65 0.05 -8.08
C VAL A 12 18.09 -0.44 -8.00
N LEU A 13 18.93 0.25 -7.22
CA LEU A 13 20.37 -0.05 -7.12
C LEU A 13 20.68 -1.26 -6.23
N ALA A 14 19.89 -1.47 -5.18
CA ALA A 14 19.95 -2.64 -4.32
C ALA A 14 18.62 -2.87 -3.60
N ALA A 15 18.36 -4.12 -3.20
CA ALA A 15 17.25 -4.48 -2.34
C ALA A 15 17.81 -5.06 -1.04
N ILE A 16 17.83 -4.26 0.02
CA ILE A 16 18.31 -4.69 1.34
C ILE A 16 17.18 -5.45 2.05
N PRO A 17 17.40 -6.70 2.49
CA PRO A 17 16.35 -7.49 3.12
C PRO A 17 16.02 -6.98 4.52
N ALA A 18 14.77 -7.17 4.93
CA ALA A 18 14.36 -7.03 6.32
C ALA A 18 14.91 -8.22 7.14
N ASN A 19 16.17 -8.08 7.59
CA ASN A 19 16.89 -9.13 8.30
C ASN A 19 17.24 -8.70 9.74
N GLU A 20 17.09 -9.62 10.69
CA GLU A 20 17.33 -9.35 12.11
C GLU A 20 18.81 -9.08 12.44
N ASP A 21 19.75 -9.69 11.73
CA ASP A 21 21.18 -9.43 11.93
C ASP A 21 21.52 -7.97 11.55
N ILE A 22 20.97 -7.49 10.43
CA ILE A 22 21.08 -6.09 9.99
C ILE A 22 20.49 -5.17 11.08
N ARG A 23 19.28 -5.47 11.54
CA ARG A 23 18.58 -4.68 12.56
C ARG A 23 19.39 -4.58 13.87
N ARG A 24 19.91 -5.70 14.36
CA ARG A 24 20.70 -5.75 15.61
C ARG A 24 21.99 -4.96 15.48
N LYS A 25 22.73 -5.14 14.38
CA LYS A 25 23.98 -4.40 14.13
C LYS A 25 23.75 -2.90 14.03
N SER A 26 22.71 -2.46 13.34
CA SER A 26 22.32 -1.04 13.30
C SER A 26 21.99 -0.49 14.70
N ALA A 27 21.25 -1.24 15.51
CA ALA A 27 20.91 -0.82 16.88
C ALA A 27 22.14 -0.75 17.79
N SER A 28 23.16 -1.55 17.52
CA SER A 28 24.45 -1.53 18.23
C SER A 28 25.49 -0.59 17.61
N TYR A 29 25.11 0.23 16.62
CA TYR A 29 26.02 1.14 15.90
C TYR A 29 27.21 0.45 15.21
N GLU A 30 27.02 -0.79 14.77
CA GLU A 30 28.05 -1.52 14.02
C GLU A 30 27.94 -1.27 12.51
N ILE A 31 29.11 -1.17 11.85
CA ILE A 31 29.19 -1.15 10.39
C ILE A 31 28.81 -2.53 9.83
N ILE A 32 27.74 -2.56 9.04
CA ILE A 32 27.19 -3.79 8.44
C ILE A 32 27.98 -4.22 7.19
N GLY A 33 28.35 -3.25 6.34
CA GLY A 33 28.98 -3.49 5.03
C GLY A 33 30.50 -3.72 5.08
N LYS A 34 31.04 -4.35 6.12
CA LYS A 34 32.48 -4.70 6.16
C LYS A 34 32.79 -5.70 5.01
N PRO A 35 33.91 -5.57 4.28
CA PRO A 35 34.22 -6.41 3.12
C PRO A 35 34.17 -7.92 3.40
N ASP A 36 34.70 -8.34 4.55
CA ASP A 36 34.74 -9.75 4.96
C ASP A 36 33.46 -10.21 5.69
N GLY A 37 32.47 -9.34 5.80
CA GLY A 37 31.21 -9.61 6.49
C GLY A 37 30.17 -10.28 5.60
N VAL A 38 29.16 -10.91 6.22
CA VAL A 38 28.03 -11.57 5.54
C VAL A 38 27.31 -10.64 4.55
N TRP A 39 27.24 -9.35 4.87
CA TRP A 39 26.57 -8.33 4.04
C TRP A 39 27.54 -7.55 3.16
N GLY A 40 28.84 -7.84 3.21
CA GLY A 40 29.88 -7.09 2.49
C GLY A 40 29.64 -7.05 0.99
N SER A 41 29.33 -8.19 0.38
CA SER A 41 29.05 -8.28 -1.07
C SER A 41 27.82 -7.47 -1.49
N LEU A 42 26.76 -7.45 -0.67
CA LEU A 42 25.55 -6.67 -0.94
C LEU A 42 25.85 -5.16 -0.99
N PHE A 43 26.58 -4.65 -0.01
CA PHE A 43 26.94 -3.24 0.06
C PHE A 43 28.04 -2.85 -0.93
N ALA A 44 28.96 -3.76 -1.26
CA ALA A 44 29.92 -3.56 -2.34
C ALA A 44 29.22 -3.41 -3.70
N GLY A 45 28.24 -4.29 -4.00
CA GLY A 45 27.43 -4.18 -5.20
C GLY A 45 26.62 -2.88 -5.24
N LEU A 46 26.04 -2.45 -4.11
CA LEU A 46 25.39 -1.13 -4.02
C LEU A 46 26.36 0.01 -4.33
N ALA A 47 27.58 -0.02 -3.77
CA ALA A 47 28.58 1.03 -4.00
C ALA A 47 29.00 1.11 -5.47
N GLU A 48 29.19 -0.03 -6.13
CA GLU A 48 29.47 -0.08 -7.58
C GLU A 48 28.31 0.52 -8.38
N GLN A 49 27.07 0.10 -8.09
CA GLN A 49 25.88 0.61 -8.78
C GLN A 49 25.70 2.11 -8.60
N VAL A 50 25.98 2.65 -7.41
CA VAL A 50 25.97 4.10 -7.14
C VAL A 50 27.05 4.82 -7.97
N ALA A 51 28.22 4.22 -8.14
CA ALA A 51 29.31 4.84 -8.89
C ALA A 51 29.03 4.91 -10.41
N ILE A 52 28.30 3.93 -10.97
CA ILE A 52 28.04 3.84 -12.41
C ILE A 52 26.66 4.39 -12.82
N ALA A 53 25.74 4.59 -11.88
CA ALA A 53 24.39 5.03 -12.19
C ALA A 53 24.39 6.45 -12.80
N PRO A 54 23.72 6.65 -13.95
CA PRO A 54 23.64 7.97 -14.57
C PRO A 54 22.73 8.92 -13.75
N PRO A 55 22.96 10.24 -13.82
CA PRO A 55 22.04 11.21 -13.25
C PRO A 55 20.70 11.15 -14.00
N LEU A 56 19.62 10.98 -13.24
CA LEU A 56 18.25 10.86 -13.78
C LEU A 56 17.37 11.92 -13.14
N ARG A 57 16.44 12.46 -13.92
CA ARG A 57 15.37 13.33 -13.42
C ARG A 57 14.10 12.49 -13.21
N PRO A 58 13.71 12.18 -11.97
CA PRO A 58 12.52 11.37 -11.72
C PRO A 58 11.25 12.09 -12.20
N LYS A 59 10.26 11.31 -12.64
CA LYS A 59 8.92 11.83 -12.94
C LYS A 59 8.11 11.93 -11.64
N PRO A 60 7.69 13.13 -11.21
CA PRO A 60 6.82 13.27 -10.05
C PRO A 60 5.47 12.59 -10.30
N LEU A 61 4.95 11.89 -9.29
CA LEU A 61 3.65 11.25 -9.33
C LEU A 61 2.64 12.06 -8.54
N THR A 62 1.39 12.08 -9.00
CA THR A 62 0.27 12.64 -8.24
C THR A 62 -0.11 11.71 -7.10
N GLN A 63 -0.87 12.21 -6.13
CA GLN A 63 -1.38 11.39 -5.02
C GLN A 63 -2.17 10.18 -5.52
N ASP A 64 -3.07 10.37 -6.49
CA ASP A 64 -3.88 9.28 -7.05
C ASP A 64 -3.01 8.24 -7.78
N ALA A 65 -1.96 8.68 -8.48
CA ALA A 65 -1.01 7.79 -9.12
C ALA A 65 -0.26 6.95 -8.08
N LEU A 66 0.14 7.54 -6.95
CA LEU A 66 0.79 6.81 -5.85
C LEU A 66 -0.15 5.78 -5.23
N LEU A 67 -1.41 6.14 -5.00
CA LEU A 67 -2.43 5.21 -4.50
C LEU A 67 -2.71 4.08 -5.50
N GLY A 68 -2.61 4.37 -6.80
CA GLY A 68 -2.73 3.38 -7.87
C GLY A 68 -1.62 2.33 -7.91
N LEU A 69 -0.48 2.54 -7.22
CA LEU A 69 0.62 1.57 -7.18
C LEU A 69 0.38 0.41 -6.20
N PHE A 70 -0.62 0.51 -5.34
CA PHE A 70 -0.94 -0.53 -4.36
C PHE A 70 -1.89 -1.58 -4.95
N ASP A 71 -1.68 -2.84 -4.57
CA ASP A 71 -2.53 -3.95 -4.97
C ASP A 71 -3.96 -3.74 -4.45
N SER A 72 -4.95 -3.78 -5.35
CA SER A 72 -6.35 -3.47 -5.03
C SER A 72 -6.93 -4.42 -3.99
N ASP A 73 -6.45 -5.66 -3.99
CA ASP A 73 -6.85 -6.72 -3.06
C ASP A 73 -6.34 -6.46 -1.63
N THR A 74 -5.18 -5.81 -1.50
CA THR A 74 -4.60 -5.46 -0.18
C THR A 74 -5.22 -4.18 0.40
N VAL A 75 -5.63 -3.23 -0.44
CA VAL A 75 -6.19 -1.94 0.00
C VAL A 75 -7.71 -1.89 0.02
N GLY A 76 -8.38 -2.99 -0.34
CA GLY A 76 -9.84 -3.08 -0.34
C GLY A 76 -10.52 -2.18 -1.38
N ARG A 77 -9.83 -1.85 -2.49
CA ARG A 77 -10.33 -0.91 -3.51
C ARG A 77 -11.58 -1.43 -4.20
N ASP A 78 -11.71 -2.74 -4.31
CA ASP A 78 -12.82 -3.43 -4.99
C ASP A 78 -13.87 -3.97 -3.99
N VAL A 79 -13.85 -3.51 -2.74
CA VAL A 79 -14.88 -3.88 -1.75
C VAL A 79 -16.22 -3.27 -2.20
N VAL A 80 -17.11 -4.14 -2.65
CA VAL A 80 -18.51 -3.77 -2.92
C VAL A 80 -19.22 -3.65 -1.59
N LEU A 81 -19.59 -2.42 -1.21
CA LEU A 81 -20.39 -2.19 -0.01
C LEU A 81 -21.82 -2.64 -0.26
N GLU A 82 -22.31 -3.56 0.57
CA GLU A 82 -23.71 -3.95 0.58
C GLU A 82 -24.52 -2.91 1.40
N PRO A 83 -25.61 -2.35 0.84
CA PRO A 83 -26.48 -1.46 1.58
C PRO A 83 -27.05 -2.16 2.82
N ALA A 84 -26.98 -1.49 3.98
CA ALA A 84 -27.59 -2.00 5.20
C ALA A 84 -29.11 -2.13 5.04
N SER A 85 -29.67 -3.27 5.43
CA SER A 85 -31.11 -3.49 5.47
C SER A 85 -31.76 -2.70 6.60
N SER A 86 -33.08 -2.54 6.54
CA SER A 86 -33.84 -1.95 7.66
C SER A 86 -33.67 -2.75 8.96
N ALA A 87 -33.44 -4.07 8.87
CA ALA A 87 -33.19 -4.90 10.02
C ALA A 87 -31.81 -4.62 10.64
N ASP A 88 -30.78 -4.41 9.82
CA ASP A 88 -29.42 -4.06 10.28
C ASP A 88 -29.42 -2.71 11.01
N MET A 89 -30.21 -1.75 10.52
CA MET A 89 -30.31 -0.42 11.11
C MET A 89 -31.18 -0.36 12.37
N LEU A 90 -32.22 -1.20 12.47
CA LEU A 90 -33.20 -1.18 13.56
C LEU A 90 -32.93 -2.22 14.66
N GLY A 91 -31.98 -3.14 14.44
CA GLY A 91 -31.68 -4.25 15.37
C GLY A 91 -32.80 -5.28 15.52
N HIS A 92 -33.84 -5.19 14.69
CA HIS A 92 -34.96 -6.14 14.63
C HIS A 92 -35.63 -6.06 13.24
N VAL A 93 -36.32 -7.13 12.84
CA VAL A 93 -37.10 -7.13 11.59
C VAL A 93 -38.32 -6.22 11.78
N PRO A 94 -38.48 -5.16 10.97
CA PRO A 94 -39.64 -4.27 11.10
C PRO A 94 -40.92 -5.02 10.75
N GLU A 95 -41.92 -4.93 11.62
CA GLU A 95 -43.25 -5.47 11.37
C GLU A 95 -44.00 -4.61 10.34
N ALA A 96 -44.69 -5.26 9.39
CA ALA A 96 -45.50 -4.58 8.40
C ALA A 96 -46.68 -3.87 9.08
N LYS A 97 -46.58 -2.55 9.23
CA LYS A 97 -47.70 -1.73 9.71
C LYS A 97 -48.59 -1.38 8.51
N PRO A 98 -49.86 -1.84 8.47
CA PRO A 98 -50.78 -1.42 7.44
C PRO A 98 -50.99 0.10 7.54
N SER A 99 -50.72 0.82 6.47
CA SER A 99 -51.12 2.22 6.35
C SER A 99 -52.62 2.28 6.14
N PHE A 100 -53.31 3.12 6.91
CA PHE A 100 -54.69 3.46 6.61
C PHE A 100 -54.68 4.50 5.50
N GLU A 101 -55.00 4.08 4.28
CA GLU A 101 -55.25 5.01 3.18
C GLU A 101 -56.61 5.67 3.37
N VAL A 102 -56.64 7.01 3.30
CA VAL A 102 -57.89 7.77 3.28
C VAL A 102 -58.37 7.85 1.84
N VAL A 103 -59.39 7.07 1.50
CA VAL A 103 -60.06 7.16 0.20
C VAL A 103 -61.14 8.23 0.31
N TYR A 104 -61.02 9.30 -0.46
CA TYR A 104 -62.08 10.30 -0.62
C TYR A 104 -63.06 9.80 -1.68
N GLU A 105 -64.34 9.76 -1.34
CA GLU A 105 -65.41 9.46 -2.30
C GLU A 105 -65.65 10.70 -3.18
N GLU A 106 -65.52 10.56 -4.51
CA GLU A 106 -65.86 11.63 -5.45
C GLU A 106 -67.39 11.79 -5.53
N VAL A 107 -67.89 13.03 -5.31
CA VAL A 107 -69.31 13.42 -5.41
C VAL A 107 -69.63 13.91 -6.82
#